data_AF-A0A965PGF6-F1
#
_entry.id   AF-A0A965PGF6-F1
#
_cell.length_a   1.000
_cell.length_b   1.000
_cell.length_c   1.000
_cell.angle_alpha   90.00
_cell.angle_beta   90.00
_cell.angle_gamma   90.00
#
_symmetry.space_group_name_H-M   'P 1'
#
loop_
_entity.id
_entity.type
_entity.pdbx_description
1 polymer ?
#
loop_
_entity_poly.entity_id
_entity_poly.type
_entity_poly.pdbx_seq_one_letter_code
_entity_poly.pdbx_strand_id
1 'polypeptide(L)'
;MLRRTGAKLENDQLHARLIVSVGIIMAVTFAIMVVGLLYGMLFVNMPAELSPLDGSIVDLLSTISVFLTGALSGLVSANGIKGRDKNRNGIPDELETVEA
;
A
#
# COMPACT_ATOMS: atom_id res chain seq x y z
N MET A 1 -32.94 17.82 -12.05
CA MET A 1 -32.27 16.51 -12.09
C MET A 1 -30.96 16.53 -11.27
N LEU A 2 -30.99 16.93 -9.98
CA LEU A 2 -29.80 17.36 -9.21
C LEU A 2 -29.59 16.59 -7.87
N ARG A 3 -29.83 15.26 -7.83
CA ARG A 3 -29.79 14.50 -6.57
C ARG A 3 -28.74 13.37 -6.49
N ARG A 4 -27.83 13.23 -7.46
CA ARG A 4 -26.84 12.14 -7.49
C ARG A 4 -25.42 12.52 -7.03
N THR A 5 -25.10 13.79 -6.85
CA THR A 5 -23.72 14.21 -6.54
C THR A 5 -23.33 13.93 -5.08
N GLY A 6 -24.24 14.14 -4.13
CA GLY A 6 -23.96 13.91 -2.70
C GLY A 6 -23.63 12.46 -2.34
N ALA A 7 -24.30 11.49 -2.97
CA ALA A 7 -24.05 10.07 -2.73
C ALA A 7 -22.70 9.60 -3.28
N LYS A 8 -22.18 10.21 -4.35
CA LYS A 8 -20.85 9.88 -4.88
C LYS A 8 -19.74 10.35 -3.94
N LEU A 9 -19.87 11.55 -3.37
CA LEU A 9 -18.90 12.11 -2.43
C LEU A 9 -18.79 11.27 -1.15
N GLU A 10 -19.92 10.72 -0.66
CA GLU A 10 -19.93 9.81 0.49
C GLU A 10 -19.20 8.48 0.20
N ASN A 11 -19.41 7.91 -0.99
CA ASN A 11 -18.72 6.69 -1.41
C ASN A 11 -17.20 6.91 -1.61
N ASP A 12 -16.80 8.04 -2.20
CA ASP A 12 -15.38 8.37 -2.35
C ASP A 12 -14.69 8.60 -1.00
N GLN A 13 -15.38 9.20 -0.03
CA GLN A 13 -14.86 9.34 1.34
C GLN A 13 -14.71 7.98 2.05
N LEU A 14 -15.65 7.06 1.90
CA LEU A 14 -15.53 5.69 2.43
C LEU A 14 -14.34 4.95 1.80
N HIS A 15 -14.21 5.02 0.48
CA HIS A 15 -13.10 4.41 -0.25
C HIS A 15 -11.74 4.99 0.18
N ALA A 16 -11.64 6.32 0.32
CA ALA A 16 -10.42 6.98 0.76
C ALA A 16 -9.99 6.53 2.17
N ARG A 17 -10.93 6.47 3.12
CA ARG A 17 -10.65 6.00 4.50
C ARG A 17 -10.23 4.53 4.54
N LEU A 18 -10.84 3.69 3.70
CA LEU A 18 -10.46 2.28 3.57
C LEU A 18 -9.02 2.13 3.09
N ILE A 19 -8.65 2.82 2.02
CA ILE A 19 -7.30 2.78 1.43
C ILE A 19 -6.25 3.29 2.42
N VAL A 20 -6.53 4.39 3.11
CA VAL A 20 -5.63 4.94 4.14
C VAL A 20 -5.45 3.95 5.29
N SER A 21 -6.53 3.33 5.76
CA SER A 21 -6.46 2.32 6.84
C SER A 21 -5.64 1.10 6.42
N VAL A 22 -5.83 0.61 5.19
CA VAL A 22 -5.05 -0.50 4.63
C VAL A 22 -3.57 -0.09 4.49
N GLY A 23 -3.29 1.12 4.01
CA GLY A 23 -1.92 1.64 3.91
C GLY A 23 -1.20 1.68 5.25
N ILE A 24 -1.87 2.13 6.32
CA ILE A 24 -1.30 2.19 7.67
C ILE A 24 -1.00 0.79 8.21
N ILE A 25 -1.97 -0.13 8.15
CA ILE A 25 -1.79 -1.52 8.64
C ILE A 25 -0.64 -2.21 7.91
N MET A 26 -0.52 -1.96 6.61
CA MET A 26 0.51 -2.57 5.79
C MET A 26 1.89 -1.94 6.00
N ALA A 27 1.97 -0.63 6.24
CA ALA A 27 3.21 0.04 6.64
C ALA A 27 3.71 -0.49 8.00
N VAL A 28 2.81 -0.71 8.95
CA VAL A 28 3.14 -1.32 10.25
C VAL A 28 3.62 -2.76 10.06
N THR A 29 2.92 -3.56 9.23
CA THR A 29 3.33 -4.93 8.90
C THR A 29 4.73 -4.97 8.28
N PHE A 30 5.03 -4.05 7.36
CA PHE A 30 6.36 -3.95 6.75
C PHE A 30 7.44 -3.54 7.76
N ALA A 31 7.16 -2.56 8.62
CA ALA A 31 8.09 -2.15 9.67
C ALA A 31 8.41 -3.30 10.64
N ILE A 32 7.38 -4.04 11.08
CA ILE A 32 7.54 -5.24 11.92
C ILE A 32 8.34 -6.31 11.18
N MET A 33 8.11 -6.49 9.88
CA MET A 33 8.87 -7.44 9.07
C MET A 33 10.36 -7.09 9.00
N VAL A 34 10.70 -5.83 8.72
CA VAL A 34 12.10 -5.37 8.67
C VAL A 34 12.77 -5.53 10.04
N VAL A 35 12.09 -5.13 11.11
CA VAL A 35 12.61 -5.30 12.47
C VAL A 35 12.75 -6.78 12.83
N GLY A 36 11.80 -7.63 12.42
CA GLY A 36 11.86 -9.08 12.64
C GLY A 36 13.00 -9.75 11.88
N LEU A 37 13.29 -9.33 10.65
CA LEU A 37 14.45 -9.80 9.89
C LEU A 37 15.77 -9.33 10.51
N LEU A 38 15.86 -8.06 10.91
CA LEU A 38 17.04 -7.52 11.60
C LEU A 38 17.27 -8.20 12.94
N TYR A 39 16.20 -8.43 13.71
CA TYR A 39 16.26 -9.15 14.98
C TYR A 39 16.66 -10.60 14.77
N GLY A 40 16.12 -11.26 13.73
CA GLY A 40 16.53 -12.59 13.29
C GLY A 40 18.03 -12.65 13.03
N MET A 41 18.58 -11.75 12.21
CA MET A 41 20.01 -11.78 11.90
C MET A 41 20.92 -11.35 13.06
N LEU A 42 20.47 -10.45 13.94
CA LEU A 42 21.28 -9.94 15.06
C LEU A 42 21.26 -10.85 16.31
N PHE A 43 20.15 -11.53 16.58
CA PHE A 43 19.94 -12.26 17.83
C PHE A 43 19.59 -13.74 17.66
N VAL A 44 19.20 -14.18 16.45
CA VAL A 44 19.06 -15.61 16.17
C VAL A 44 20.39 -16.11 15.60
N ASN A 45 21.03 -17.01 16.34
CA ASN A 45 22.24 -17.69 15.90
C ASN A 45 21.92 -18.54 14.66
N MET A 46 22.17 -17.98 13.47
CA MET A 46 22.29 -18.77 12.25
C MET A 46 23.67 -19.45 12.26
N PRO A 47 23.74 -20.79 12.13
CA PRO A 47 25.02 -21.46 11.94
C PRO A 47 25.68 -20.95 10.64
N ALA A 48 27.01 -20.79 10.65
CA ALA A 48 27.76 -20.28 9.50
C ALA A 48 27.61 -21.17 8.24
N GLU A 49 27.34 -22.46 8.45
CA GLU A 49 26.89 -23.38 7.40
C GLU A 49 25.39 -23.64 7.59
N LEU A 50 24.59 -22.93 6.79
CA LEU A 50 23.16 -23.16 6.71
C LEU A 50 22.92 -24.45 5.91
N SER A 51 21.96 -25.30 6.33
CA SER A 51 21.64 -26.48 5.53
C SER A 51 21.14 -26.07 4.14
N PRO A 52 21.39 -26.86 3.08
CA PRO A 52 20.95 -26.52 1.72
C PRO A 52 19.43 -26.25 1.61
N LEU A 53 18.65 -26.88 2.48
CA LEU A 53 17.21 -26.70 2.59
C LEU A 53 16.86 -25.36 3.26
N ASP A 54 17.53 -25.01 4.35
CA ASP A 54 17.26 -23.78 5.10
C ASP A 54 17.63 -22.53 4.30
N GLY A 55 18.72 -22.56 3.53
CA GLY A 55 19.11 -21.46 2.65
C GLY A 55 18.10 -21.17 1.56
N SER A 56 17.54 -22.21 0.96
CA SER A 56 16.52 -22.08 -0.09
C SER A 56 15.22 -21.47 0.46
N ILE A 57 14.86 -21.79 1.71
CA ILE A 57 13.67 -21.24 2.37
C ILE A 57 13.87 -19.77 2.70
N VAL A 58 15.04 -19.37 3.21
CA VAL A 58 15.35 -17.96 3.52
C VAL A 58 15.33 -17.10 2.25
N ASP A 59 15.87 -17.60 1.14
CA ASP A 59 15.90 -16.87 -0.13
C ASP A 59 14.48 -16.72 -0.73
N LEU A 60 13.64 -17.75 -0.58
CA LEU A 60 12.22 -17.68 -0.93
C LEU A 60 11.47 -16.67 -0.04
N LEU A 61 11.68 -16.71 1.28
CA LEU A 61 11.07 -15.76 2.23
C LEU A 61 11.47 -14.31 1.95
N SER A 62 12.74 -14.08 1.60
CA SER A 62 13.23 -12.77 1.16
C SER A 62 12.57 -12.33 -0.13
N THR A 63 12.46 -13.21 -1.13
CA THR A 63 11.82 -12.90 -2.41
C THR A 63 10.33 -12.54 -2.26
N ILE A 64 9.56 -13.32 -1.48
CA ILE A 64 8.15 -13.01 -1.23
C ILE A 64 7.98 -11.72 -0.42
N SER A 65 8.95 -11.37 0.45
CA SER A 65 8.93 -10.11 1.21
C SER A 65 9.05 -8.88 0.31
N VAL A 66 9.98 -8.92 -0.64
CA VAL A 66 10.21 -7.86 -1.61
C VAL A 66 9.01 -7.75 -2.55
N PHE A 67 8.48 -8.89 -2.99
CA PHE A 67 7.26 -8.93 -3.82
C PHE A 67 6.05 -8.32 -3.11
N LEU A 68 5.80 -8.68 -1.85
CA LEU A 68 4.70 -8.15 -1.04
C LEU A 68 4.83 -6.64 -0.85
N THR A 69 6.05 -6.16 -0.59
CA THR A 69 6.36 -4.73 -0.46
C THR A 69 6.13 -3.98 -1.78
N GLY A 70 6.51 -4.59 -2.92
CA GLY A 70 6.28 -4.05 -4.25
C GLY A 70 4.79 -3.94 -4.60
N ALA A 71 4.01 -4.98 -4.29
CA ALA A 71 2.55 -4.96 -4.46
C ALA A 71 1.90 -3.85 -3.61
N LEU A 72 2.44 -3.57 -2.43
CA LEU A 72 2.00 -2.50 -1.55
C LEU A 72 2.22 -1.10 -2.15
N SER A 73 3.42 -0.87 -2.68
CA SER A 73 3.77 0.38 -3.37
C SER A 73 2.85 0.61 -4.58
N GLY A 74 2.51 -0.47 -5.29
CA GLY A 74 1.54 -0.45 -6.39
C GLY A 74 0.13 -0.04 -5.92
N LEU A 75 -0.38 -0.61 -4.83
CA LEU A 75 -1.70 -0.27 -4.28
C LEU A 75 -1.78 1.22 -3.87
N VAL A 76 -0.78 1.73 -3.18
CA VAL A 76 -0.76 3.14 -2.74
C VAL A 76 -0.67 4.08 -3.93
N SER A 77 0.17 3.77 -4.93
CA SER A 77 0.34 4.58 -6.14
C SER A 77 -0.93 4.58 -7.01
N ALA A 78 -1.62 3.45 -7.13
CA ALA A 78 -2.86 3.33 -7.89
C ALA A 78 -4.00 4.19 -7.31
N ASN A 79 -4.00 4.40 -5.99
CA ASN A 79 -5.04 5.16 -5.31
C ASN A 79 -4.71 6.65 -5.12
N GLY A 80 -3.43 7.05 -5.18
CA GLY A 80 -3.02 8.46 -5.12
C GLY A 80 -3.28 9.29 -6.39
N ILE A 81 -3.68 8.64 -7.50
CA ILE A 81 -3.91 9.29 -8.81
C ILE A 81 -5.40 9.63 -9.05
N LYS A 82 -6.31 9.09 -8.24
CA LYS A 82 -7.75 9.32 -8.42
C LYS A 82 -8.16 10.64 -7.76
N GLY A 83 -8.37 11.67 -8.58
CA GLY A 83 -8.72 13.02 -8.13
C GLY A 83 -7.70 14.06 -8.54
N ARG A 84 -7.40 14.18 -9.85
CA ARG A 84 -6.71 15.37 -10.35
C ARG A 84 -7.71 16.52 -10.24
N ASP A 85 -7.46 17.37 -9.26
CA ASP A 85 -7.91 18.76 -9.22
C ASP A 85 -6.70 19.57 -9.71
N LYS A 86 -6.60 19.77 -11.03
CA LYS A 86 -5.45 20.49 -11.63
C LYS A 86 -5.44 21.96 -11.22
N ASN A 87 -6.60 22.53 -10.93
CA ASN A 87 -6.77 23.95 -10.66
C ASN A 87 -6.83 24.28 -9.15
N ARG A 88 -6.79 23.25 -8.28
CA ARG A 88 -6.82 23.33 -6.81
C ARG A 88 -8.04 24.06 -6.26
N ASN A 89 -9.17 24.03 -6.96
CA ASN A 89 -10.38 24.72 -6.53
C ASN A 89 -11.27 23.88 -5.59
N GLY A 90 -10.86 22.65 -5.27
CA GLY A 90 -11.61 21.73 -4.42
C GLY A 90 -12.71 20.96 -5.14
N ILE A 91 -12.81 21.07 -6.47
CA ILE A 91 -13.73 20.36 -7.34
C ILE A 91 -12.89 19.43 -8.25
N PRO A 92 -13.18 18.12 -8.29
CA PRO A 92 -12.49 17.20 -9.21
C PRO A 92 -12.68 17.63 -10.68
N ASP A 93 -11.60 17.66 -11.48
CA ASP A 93 -11.63 18.07 -12.91
C ASP A 93 -12.67 17.26 -13.73
N GLU A 94 -12.94 16.02 -13.33
CA GLU A 94 -13.93 15.12 -13.95
C GLU A 94 -15.39 15.60 -13.79
N LEU A 95 -15.66 16.55 -12.89
CA LEU A 95 -16.96 17.20 -12.71
C LEU A 95 -17.04 18.58 -13.39
N GLU A 96 -15.94 19.13 -13.90
CA GLU A 96 -15.92 20.42 -14.61
C GLU A 96 -16.16 20.29 -16.12
N THR A 97 -15.81 19.15 -16.71
CA THR A 97 -15.84 18.95 -18.18
C THR A 97 -17.24 18.71 -18.77
N VAL A 98 -18.29 18.71 -17.95
CA VAL A 98 -19.69 18.52 -18.39
C VAL A 98 -20.42 19.83 -18.74
N GLU A 99 -19.76 20.99 -18.64
CA GLU A 99 -20.35 22.31 -18.93
C GLU A 99 -19.88 22.96 -20.25
N ALA A 100 -19.33 22.18 -21.20
CA ALA A 100 -18.96 22.67 -22.54
C ALA A 100 -19.89 22.16 -23.64
#